data_AF-A0A1J3G2W6-F1
#
_entry.id   AF-A0A1J3G2W6-F1
#
_cell.length_a   1.000
_cell.length_b   1.000
_cell.length_c   1.000
_cell.angle_alpha   90.00
_cell.angle_beta   90.00
_cell.angle_gamma   90.00
#
_symmetry.space_group_name_H-M   'P 1'
#
loop_
_entity.id
_entity.type
_entity.pdbx_description
1 polymer ?
#
loop_
_entity_poly.entity_id
_entity_poly.type
_entity_poly.pdbx_seq_one_letter_code
_entity_poly.pdbx_strand_id
1 'polypeptide(L)'
;MGRLRESLAVILLLFALLLLLRQSLSQVLGESESTRSLMEEVGGNAPEIHCSRPRSRAAWQIIQDYLTPFVEKERYQIPKNCRLHPDNDLYRDQEQHKTHVDIYEWKCGYCKKSFNEEKFLDQHLDTRHYNLLNTTQTKCLADLCGALHCDFVLSSNKAKSKCNTAAVAKNRHLCESVANSCFPVSQGPSASRLHEHFLRQFCDAHTCTGSNKPFPKGGKKSSGVFYLAISILTLMLLPLFYLLVFLYQREKRTGTQALRRIIKIGKKPKPS
;
A
#
# COMPACT_ATOMS: atom_id res chain seq x y z
N MET A 1 17.90 8.29 -44.05
CA MET A 1 17.97 9.05 -42.78
C MET A 1 16.75 8.84 -41.86
N GLY A 2 15.57 8.41 -42.34
CA GLY A 2 14.40 8.13 -41.49
C GLY A 2 14.54 6.93 -40.53
N ARG A 3 15.07 5.80 -41.00
CA ARG A 3 15.10 4.54 -40.21
C ARG A 3 16.08 4.50 -39.03
N LEU A 4 17.13 5.36 -39.03
CA LEU A 4 18.06 5.48 -37.91
C LEU A 4 17.40 6.21 -36.72
N ARG A 5 16.49 7.13 -37.04
CA ARG A 5 15.73 7.93 -36.07
C ARG A 5 14.64 7.10 -35.38
N GLU A 6 14.03 6.16 -36.10
CA GLU A 6 13.08 5.17 -35.53
C GLU A 6 13.78 4.19 -34.57
N SER A 7 14.98 3.73 -34.92
CA SER A 7 15.77 2.82 -34.07
C SER A 7 16.20 3.50 -32.76
N LEU A 8 16.65 4.76 -32.85
CA LEU A 8 16.97 5.59 -31.69
C LEU A 8 15.73 5.88 -30.83
N ALA A 9 14.57 6.09 -31.45
CA ALA A 9 13.32 6.30 -30.73
C ALA A 9 12.93 5.06 -29.92
N VAL A 10 13.04 3.85 -30.47
CA VAL A 10 12.74 2.60 -29.75
C VAL A 10 13.70 2.37 -28.59
N ILE A 11 14.99 2.65 -28.77
CA ILE A 11 15.99 2.53 -27.70
C ILE A 11 15.74 3.55 -26.59
N LEU A 12 15.42 4.80 -26.94
CA LEU A 12 15.04 5.84 -25.98
C LEU A 12 13.75 5.48 -25.24
N LEU A 13 12.79 4.86 -25.91
CA LEU A 13 11.51 4.44 -25.32
C LEU A 13 11.68 3.25 -24.37
N LEU A 14 12.56 2.29 -24.69
CA LEU A 14 12.94 1.20 -23.79
C LEU A 14 13.74 1.71 -22.57
N PHE A 15 14.64 2.67 -22.78
CA PHE A 15 15.40 3.27 -21.68
C PHE A 15 14.50 4.12 -20.76
N ALA A 16 13.53 4.83 -21.32
CA ALA A 16 12.49 5.53 -20.57
C ALA A 16 11.62 4.54 -19.77
N LEU A 17 11.25 3.40 -20.36
CA LEU A 17 10.50 2.35 -19.66
C LEU A 17 11.30 1.75 -18.49
N LEU A 18 12.60 1.53 -18.67
CA LEU A 18 13.52 1.07 -17.62
C LEU A 18 13.68 2.11 -16.49
N LEU A 19 13.74 3.40 -16.82
CA LEU A 19 13.78 4.48 -15.84
C LEU A 19 12.46 4.59 -15.05
N LEU A 20 11.32 4.44 -15.72
CA LEU A 20 10.00 4.41 -15.09
C LEU A 20 9.84 3.19 -14.17
N LEU A 21 10.31 2.01 -14.58
CA LEU A 21 10.34 0.83 -13.71
C LEU A 21 11.23 1.06 -12.48
N ARG A 22 12.39 1.72 -12.66
CA ARG A 22 13.31 2.03 -11.56
C ARG A 22 12.68 3.00 -10.55
N GLN A 23 11.94 4.01 -11.03
CA GLN A 23 11.18 4.94 -10.19
C GLN A 23 10.08 4.23 -9.40
N SER A 24 9.33 3.34 -10.05
CA SER A 24 8.29 2.54 -9.38
C SER A 24 8.87 1.62 -8.30
N LEU A 25 10.06 1.04 -8.54
CA LEU A 25 10.74 0.18 -7.57
C LEU A 25 11.32 0.99 -6.39
N SER A 26 11.79 2.22 -6.63
CA SER A 26 12.21 3.12 -5.55
C SER A 26 11.04 3.62 -4.69
N GLN A 27 9.85 3.82 -5.27
CA GLN A 27 8.64 4.16 -4.51
C GLN A 27 8.17 3.00 -3.61
N VAL A 28 8.37 1.75 -4.03
CA VAL A 28 8.04 0.57 -3.20
C VAL A 28 9.00 0.40 -2.01
N LEU A 29 10.24 0.92 -2.11
CA LEU A 29 11.28 0.72 -1.09
C LEU A 29 11.57 1.97 -0.25
N GLY A 30 11.07 3.14 -0.63
CA GLY A 30 11.47 4.42 -0.06
C GLY A 30 10.32 5.31 0.33
N GLU A 31 9.64 5.00 1.44
CA GLU A 31 8.85 5.98 2.19
C GLU A 31 8.81 5.60 3.69
N SER A 32 9.82 6.06 4.43
CA SER A 32 9.66 6.36 5.87
C SER A 32 10.64 7.46 6.29
N GLU A 33 10.42 8.70 5.84
CA GLU A 33 10.97 9.86 6.55
C GLU A 33 9.96 10.32 7.59
N SER A 34 10.22 9.95 8.84
CA SER A 34 9.42 10.35 10.00
C SER A 34 9.70 11.81 10.35
N THR A 35 8.83 12.73 9.95
CA THR A 35 8.81 14.08 10.52
C THR A 35 8.13 14.02 11.88
N ARG A 36 8.91 14.16 12.96
CA ARG A 36 8.39 14.35 14.32
C ARG A 36 7.95 15.80 14.47
N SER A 37 6.65 16.06 14.50
CA SER A 37 6.12 17.32 15.04
C SER A 37 5.47 17.04 16.40
N LEU A 38 6.15 17.48 17.47
CA LEU A 38 5.49 17.78 18.74
C LEU A 38 4.67 19.05 18.48
N MET A 39 3.35 18.95 18.54
CA MET A 39 2.49 20.14 18.63
C MET A 39 2.12 20.33 20.10
N GLU A 40 2.64 21.42 20.63
CA GLU A 40 2.25 22.03 21.90
C GLU A 40 0.91 22.74 21.73
N GLU A 41 0.12 22.74 22.80
CA GLU A 41 -1.28 23.17 22.81
C GLU A 41 -1.45 24.68 22.68
N VAL A 42 -2.39 25.10 21.83
CA VAL A 42 -3.06 26.40 21.94
C VAL A 42 -4.54 26.18 21.66
N GLY A 43 -5.36 26.45 22.68
CA GLY A 43 -6.78 26.13 22.70
C GLY A 43 -7.67 27.02 21.82
N GLY A 44 -8.87 26.48 21.57
CA GLY A 44 -10.02 27.18 21.01
C GLY A 44 -11.25 26.26 21.00
N ASN A 45 -12.29 26.64 21.74
CA ASN A 45 -13.57 25.95 21.96
C ASN A 45 -14.21 25.29 20.72
N ALA A 46 -13.78 24.08 20.40
CA ALA A 46 -14.55 23.02 19.75
C ALA A 46 -14.35 21.75 20.60
N PRO A 47 -15.28 20.79 20.64
CA PRO A 47 -15.04 19.54 21.35
C PRO A 47 -13.79 18.87 20.75
N GLU A 48 -12.67 18.95 21.47
CA GLU A 48 -11.40 18.42 21.00
C GLU A 48 -11.50 16.90 20.96
N ILE A 49 -11.66 16.37 19.75
CA ILE A 49 -11.57 14.94 19.52
C ILE A 49 -10.07 14.61 19.55
N HIS A 50 -9.58 14.08 20.65
CA HIS A 50 -8.21 13.57 20.75
C HIS A 50 -8.05 12.22 20.03
N CYS A 51 -8.38 12.15 18.74
CA CYS A 51 -8.21 10.95 17.93
C CYS A 51 -7.13 11.17 16.86
N SER A 52 -6.05 10.38 16.90
CA SER A 52 -5.00 10.46 15.90
C SER A 52 -5.44 9.74 14.61
N ARG A 53 -5.76 10.50 13.57
CA ARG A 53 -6.15 9.97 12.25
C ARG A 53 -5.14 8.97 11.66
N PRO A 54 -3.82 9.25 11.59
CA PRO A 54 -2.85 8.28 11.06
C PRO A 54 -2.82 6.96 11.84
N ARG A 55 -2.99 7.02 13.18
CA ARG A 55 -3.08 5.82 14.01
C ARG A 55 -4.39 5.06 13.79
N SER A 56 -5.50 5.76 13.63
CA SER A 56 -6.80 5.17 13.28
C SER A 56 -6.71 4.43 11.93
N ARG A 57 -6.07 5.05 10.92
CA ARG A 57 -5.80 4.43 9.62
C ARG A 57 -4.96 3.16 9.75
N ALA A 58 -3.89 3.19 10.53
CA ALA A 58 -3.06 2.01 10.78
C ALA A 58 -3.83 0.88 11.49
N ALA A 59 -4.64 1.21 12.49
CA ALA A 59 -5.51 0.23 13.15
C ALA A 59 -6.48 -0.41 12.15
N TRP A 60 -7.09 0.39 11.28
CA TRP A 60 -7.99 -0.10 10.25
C TRP A 60 -7.27 -1.03 9.25
N GLN A 61 -6.08 -0.65 8.78
CA GLN A 61 -5.26 -1.50 7.89
C GLN A 61 -4.95 -2.85 8.54
N ILE A 62 -4.58 -2.85 9.81
CA ILE A 62 -4.32 -4.08 10.56
C ILE A 62 -5.57 -4.97 10.64
N ILE A 63 -6.74 -4.39 10.92
CA ILE A 63 -8.01 -5.13 10.91
C ILE A 63 -8.25 -5.72 9.52
N GLN A 64 -8.11 -4.92 8.47
CA GLN A 64 -8.34 -5.33 7.10
C GLN A 64 -7.42 -6.46 6.63
N ASP A 65 -6.16 -6.44 7.06
CA ASP A 65 -5.16 -7.41 6.62
C ASP A 65 -5.16 -8.69 7.46
N TYR A 66 -5.35 -8.59 8.78
CA TYR A 66 -5.15 -9.72 9.70
C TYR A 66 -6.44 -10.31 10.29
N LEU A 67 -7.55 -9.56 10.28
CA LEU A 67 -8.82 -9.97 10.88
C LEU A 67 -9.92 -10.20 9.84
N THR A 68 -10.17 -9.22 8.96
CA THR A 68 -11.26 -9.25 7.97
C THR A 68 -11.29 -10.53 7.12
N PRO A 69 -10.16 -11.07 6.60
CA PRO A 69 -10.18 -12.29 5.80
C PRO A 69 -10.75 -13.51 6.55
N PHE A 70 -10.55 -13.56 7.88
CA PHE A 70 -11.08 -14.63 8.71
C PHE A 70 -12.55 -14.41 9.05
N VAL A 71 -12.96 -13.16 9.33
CA VAL A 71 -14.36 -12.80 9.56
C VAL A 71 -15.22 -13.14 8.34
N GLU A 72 -14.75 -12.79 7.14
CA GLU A 72 -15.40 -13.11 5.87
C GLU A 72 -15.47 -14.62 5.63
N LYS A 73 -14.39 -15.36 5.88
CA LYS A 73 -14.34 -16.83 5.75
C LYS A 73 -15.35 -17.51 6.67
N GLU A 74 -15.48 -17.03 7.90
CA GLU A 74 -16.41 -17.55 8.91
C GLU A 74 -17.85 -17.04 8.71
N ARG A 75 -18.07 -16.14 7.74
CA ARG A 75 -19.34 -15.44 7.45
C ARG A 75 -19.95 -14.82 8.71
N TYR A 76 -19.09 -14.31 9.59
CA TYR A 76 -19.52 -13.75 10.86
C TYR A 76 -19.85 -12.27 10.71
N GLN A 77 -20.96 -11.86 11.32
CA GLN A 77 -21.33 -10.45 11.40
C GLN A 77 -20.83 -9.90 12.73
N ILE A 78 -19.94 -8.91 12.66
CA ILE A 78 -19.45 -8.23 13.85
C ILE A 78 -20.65 -7.52 14.51
N PRO A 79 -20.86 -7.66 15.84
CA PRO A 79 -21.95 -6.98 16.53
C PRO A 79 -21.83 -5.45 16.45
N LYS A 80 -22.94 -4.72 16.31
CA LYS A 80 -22.93 -3.24 16.23
C LYS A 80 -22.39 -2.55 17.48
N ASN A 81 -22.40 -3.21 18.64
CA ASN A 81 -21.82 -2.70 19.88
C ASN A 81 -20.30 -2.93 19.99
N CYS A 82 -19.70 -3.70 19.08
CA CYS A 82 -18.27 -3.95 19.05
C CYS A 82 -17.50 -2.73 18.53
N ARG A 83 -16.37 -2.41 19.17
CA ARG A 83 -15.51 -1.29 18.76
C ARG A 83 -14.83 -1.48 17.40
N LEU A 84 -14.68 -2.72 16.94
CA LEU A 84 -14.12 -3.07 15.62
C LEU A 84 -15.18 -3.06 14.51
N HIS A 85 -16.45 -2.76 14.82
CA HIS A 85 -17.48 -2.68 13.79
C HIS A 85 -17.15 -1.54 12.81
N PRO A 86 -17.21 -1.77 11.48
CA PRO A 86 -16.87 -0.75 10.48
C PRO A 86 -17.62 0.58 10.66
N ASP A 87 -18.92 0.51 10.96
CA ASP A 87 -19.77 1.70 11.17
C ASP A 87 -19.42 2.51 12.43
N ASN A 88 -18.64 1.93 13.35
CA ASN A 88 -18.25 2.60 14.59
C ASN A 88 -16.92 3.34 14.46
N ASP A 89 -16.19 3.22 13.35
CA ASP A 89 -14.94 3.96 13.15
C ASP A 89 -15.21 5.42 12.81
N LEU A 90 -14.76 6.32 13.67
CA LEU A 90 -14.94 7.78 13.58
C LEU A 90 -14.55 8.35 12.22
N TYR A 91 -13.42 7.92 11.67
CA TYR A 91 -12.90 8.50 10.42
C TYR A 91 -13.31 7.71 9.18
N ARG A 92 -14.09 6.63 9.33
CA ARG A 92 -14.37 5.67 8.27
C ARG A 92 -14.90 6.33 7.00
N ASP A 93 -15.94 7.13 7.14
CA ASP A 93 -16.59 7.82 6.03
C ASP A 93 -15.61 8.74 5.30
N GLN A 94 -14.83 9.53 6.05
CA GLN A 94 -13.86 10.45 5.46
C GLN A 94 -12.71 9.75 4.75
N GLU A 95 -12.19 8.65 5.31
CA GLU A 95 -11.15 7.85 4.66
C GLU A 95 -11.67 7.19 3.37
N GLN A 96 -12.93 6.73 3.34
CA GLN A 96 -13.56 6.18 2.13
C GLN A 96 -13.78 7.24 1.04
N HIS A 97 -13.92 8.50 1.43
CA HIS A 97 -14.07 9.63 0.52
C HIS A 97 -12.74 10.26 0.11
N LYS A 98 -11.60 9.60 0.32
CA LYS A 98 -10.34 10.02 -0.30
C LYS A 98 -10.16 9.30 -1.63
N THR A 99 -9.75 10.04 -2.65
CA THR A 99 -9.43 9.46 -3.95
C THR A 99 -8.00 9.79 -4.30
N HIS A 100 -7.16 8.78 -4.44
CA HIS A 100 -5.82 8.92 -5.01
C HIS A 100 -5.93 8.79 -6.53
N VAL A 101 -5.81 9.90 -7.24
CA VAL A 101 -6.05 9.98 -8.69
C VAL A 101 -4.78 9.72 -9.47
N ASP A 102 -3.67 10.31 -9.04
CA ASP A 102 -2.34 10.18 -9.63
C ASP A 102 -1.28 10.18 -8.52
N ILE A 103 -0.01 9.89 -8.86
CA ILE A 103 1.13 9.79 -7.94
C ILE A 103 1.24 11.00 -7.00
N TYR A 104 0.90 12.19 -7.49
CA TYR A 104 0.96 13.44 -6.75
C TYR A 104 -0.40 14.11 -6.65
N GLU A 105 -1.50 13.38 -6.78
CA GLU A 105 -2.84 13.95 -6.74
C GLU A 105 -3.79 13.16 -5.84
N TRP A 106 -4.10 13.78 -4.70
CA TRP A 106 -5.12 13.36 -3.76
C TRP A 106 -6.34 14.26 -3.86
N LYS A 107 -7.54 13.69 -3.96
CA LYS A 107 -8.77 14.43 -4.15
C LYS A 107 -9.76 14.17 -3.02
N CYS A 108 -10.37 15.25 -2.52
CA CYS A 108 -11.44 15.18 -1.54
C CYS A 108 -12.75 14.74 -2.21
N GLY A 109 -13.36 13.67 -1.73
CA GLY A 109 -14.60 13.12 -2.26
C GLY A 109 -15.81 14.03 -2.07
N TYR A 110 -15.83 14.87 -1.03
CA TYR A 110 -16.94 15.75 -0.71
C TYR A 110 -16.97 17.03 -1.57
N CYS A 111 -15.85 17.75 -1.67
CA CYS A 111 -15.78 19.04 -2.35
C CYS A 111 -14.94 19.04 -3.64
N LYS A 112 -14.35 17.89 -4.00
CA LYS A 112 -13.55 17.69 -5.22
C LYS A 112 -12.27 18.53 -5.32
N LYS A 113 -11.79 19.15 -4.23
CA LYS A 113 -10.48 19.80 -4.18
C LYS A 113 -9.35 18.78 -4.28
N SER A 114 -8.31 19.11 -5.03
CA SER A 114 -7.10 18.31 -5.20
C SER A 114 -5.95 18.83 -4.33
N PHE A 115 -5.08 17.94 -3.91
CA PHE A 115 -3.96 18.14 -3.01
C PHE A 115 -2.77 17.32 -3.49
N ASN A 116 -1.55 17.83 -3.28
CA ASN A 116 -0.36 17.14 -3.76
C ASN A 116 0.03 15.92 -2.91
N GLU A 117 -0.33 15.94 -1.62
CA GLU A 117 0.01 14.89 -0.66
C GLU A 117 -1.19 14.57 0.25
N GLU A 118 -1.24 13.33 0.76
CA GLU A 118 -2.33 12.87 1.63
C GLU A 118 -2.43 13.73 2.91
N LYS A 119 -1.31 14.17 3.47
CA LYS A 119 -1.28 15.00 4.70
C LYS A 119 -2.06 16.31 4.56
N PHE A 120 -2.04 16.92 3.37
CA PHE A 120 -2.78 18.16 3.12
C PHE A 120 -4.28 17.90 2.94
N LEU A 121 -4.63 16.75 2.36
CA LEU A 121 -6.02 16.29 2.30
C LEU A 121 -6.55 15.98 3.71
N ASP A 122 -5.74 15.34 4.56
CA ASP A 122 -6.08 15.05 5.97
C ASP A 122 -6.37 16.34 6.74
N GLN A 123 -5.46 17.32 6.65
CA GLN A 123 -5.65 18.62 7.28
C GLN A 123 -6.91 19.35 6.73
N HIS A 124 -7.18 19.23 5.45
CA HIS A 124 -8.41 19.78 4.85
C HIS A 124 -9.67 19.09 5.41
N LEU A 125 -9.65 17.77 5.60
CA LEU A 125 -10.78 17.04 6.19
C LEU A 125 -11.01 17.47 7.65
N ASP A 126 -9.94 17.60 8.42
CA ASP A 126 -9.96 17.99 9.83
C ASP A 126 -10.51 19.40 10.05
N THR A 127 -10.33 20.32 9.08
CA THR A 127 -10.74 21.72 9.20
C THR A 127 -12.05 22.04 8.49
N ARG A 128 -12.25 21.52 7.27
CA ARG A 128 -13.38 21.89 6.40
C ARG A 128 -14.52 20.89 6.43
N HIS A 129 -14.26 19.65 6.82
CA HIS A 129 -15.25 18.58 6.87
C HIS A 129 -15.41 17.96 8.27
N TYR A 130 -14.92 18.64 9.31
CA TYR A 130 -15.08 18.24 10.70
C TYR A 130 -16.55 17.96 11.06
N ASN A 131 -17.46 18.82 10.60
CA ASN A 131 -18.90 18.71 10.90
C ASN A 131 -19.58 17.44 10.34
N LEU A 132 -18.91 16.70 9.45
CA LEU A 132 -19.43 15.43 8.93
C LEU A 132 -19.10 14.24 9.85
N LEU A 133 -18.29 14.43 10.88
CA LEU A 133 -17.96 13.38 11.85
C LEU A 133 -19.12 13.15 12.83
N ASN A 134 -19.55 11.90 12.98
CA ASN A 134 -20.53 11.52 14.00
C ASN A 134 -19.84 11.22 15.33
N THR A 135 -19.53 12.26 16.10
CA THR A 135 -18.80 12.16 17.38
C THR A 135 -19.57 11.47 18.49
N THR A 136 -20.90 11.36 18.39
CA THR A 136 -21.76 10.83 19.47
C THR A 136 -21.81 9.31 19.51
N GLN A 137 -21.80 8.66 18.34
CA GLN A 137 -21.99 7.22 18.22
C GLN A 137 -20.69 6.48 17.87
N THR A 138 -19.79 7.13 17.12
CA THR A 138 -18.54 6.50 16.68
C THR A 138 -17.48 6.53 17.78
N LYS A 139 -16.47 5.69 17.62
CA LYS A 139 -15.33 5.53 18.54
C LYS A 139 -14.04 5.75 17.77
N CYS A 140 -13.04 6.29 18.46
CA CYS A 140 -11.71 6.44 17.89
C CYS A 140 -11.03 5.07 17.80
N LEU A 141 -10.72 4.61 16.59
CA LEU A 141 -10.05 3.32 16.40
C LEU A 141 -8.59 3.37 16.88
N ALA A 142 -7.97 4.56 16.91
CA ALA A 142 -6.62 4.76 17.45
C ALA A 142 -6.50 4.38 18.93
N ASP A 143 -7.60 4.40 19.70
CA ASP A 143 -7.62 3.96 21.10
C ASP A 143 -7.29 2.47 21.24
N LEU A 144 -7.54 1.69 20.17
CA LEU A 144 -7.23 0.26 20.12
C LEU A 144 -5.80 -0.02 19.65
N CYS A 145 -5.01 1.00 19.30
CA CYS A 145 -3.68 0.78 18.75
C CYS A 145 -2.71 0.07 19.69
N GLY A 146 -2.89 0.25 21.01
CA GLY A 146 -2.12 -0.50 22.01
C GLY A 146 -2.39 -2.01 21.94
N ALA A 147 -3.64 -2.41 21.67
CA ALA A 147 -4.07 -3.80 21.54
C ALA A 147 -3.83 -4.39 20.14
N LEU A 148 -3.86 -3.55 19.11
CA LEU A 148 -3.69 -3.97 17.71
C LEU A 148 -2.25 -3.87 17.21
N HIS A 149 -1.30 -3.42 18.04
CA HIS A 149 0.10 -3.22 17.64
C HIS A 149 0.30 -2.22 16.48
N CYS A 150 -0.45 -1.11 16.43
CA CYS A 150 -0.30 -0.12 15.33
C CYS A 150 1.13 0.38 15.14
N ASP A 151 1.88 0.52 16.23
CA ASP A 151 3.27 1.01 16.19
C ASP A 151 4.19 0.04 15.41
N PHE A 152 3.82 -1.23 15.28
CA PHE A 152 4.53 -2.20 14.43
C PHE A 152 4.43 -1.84 12.94
N VAL A 153 3.26 -1.35 12.49
CA VAL A 153 3.04 -0.94 11.10
C VAL A 153 3.54 0.48 10.86
N LEU A 154 3.34 1.39 11.82
CA LEU A 154 3.73 2.79 11.70
C LEU A 154 5.23 3.04 11.89
N SER A 155 5.93 2.17 12.62
CA SER A 155 7.34 2.38 12.94
C SER A 155 8.14 1.08 12.85
N SER A 156 8.55 0.74 11.63
CA SER A 156 9.47 -0.37 11.34
C SER A 156 10.87 -0.20 11.95
N ASN A 157 11.26 1.03 12.32
CA ASN A 157 12.65 1.39 12.65
C ASN A 157 12.88 1.96 14.07
N LYS A 158 11.95 1.82 15.02
CA LYS A 158 12.21 2.28 16.39
C LYS A 158 13.13 1.32 17.14
N ALA A 159 14.17 1.87 17.78
CA ALA A 159 15.00 1.14 18.71
C ALA A 159 14.12 0.51 19.80
N LYS A 160 14.33 -0.78 20.07
CA LYS A 160 13.58 -1.52 21.09
C LYS A 160 13.81 -0.83 22.45
N SER A 161 12.78 -0.16 22.96
CA SER A 161 12.81 0.38 24.32
C SER A 161 12.70 -0.77 25.32
N LYS A 162 13.19 -0.55 26.54
CA LYS A 162 13.02 -1.49 27.64
C LYS A 162 11.52 -1.80 27.82
N CYS A 163 11.18 -3.08 27.96
CA CYS A 163 9.79 -3.48 28.11
C CYS A 163 9.14 -2.84 29.36
N ASN A 164 7.98 -2.22 29.17
CA ASN A 164 7.16 -1.71 30.26
C ASN A 164 6.05 -2.73 30.57
N THR A 165 6.18 -3.42 31.70
CA THR A 165 5.26 -4.48 32.13
C THR A 165 3.84 -3.97 32.36
N ALA A 166 3.67 -2.77 32.92
CA ALA A 166 2.35 -2.17 33.16
C ALA A 166 1.63 -1.83 31.86
N ALA A 167 2.36 -1.28 30.87
CA ALA A 167 1.79 -0.97 29.56
C ALA A 167 1.39 -2.26 28.81
N VAL A 168 2.22 -3.30 28.86
CA VAL A 168 1.92 -4.61 28.26
C VAL A 168 0.68 -5.23 28.89
N ALA A 169 0.57 -5.24 30.22
CA ALA A 169 -0.60 -5.77 30.92
C ALA A 169 -1.88 -5.00 30.56
N LYS A 170 -1.82 -3.66 30.53
CA LYS A 170 -2.94 -2.81 30.11
C LYS A 170 -3.40 -3.13 28.68
N ASN A 171 -2.46 -3.20 27.74
CA ASN A 171 -2.77 -3.47 26.34
C ASN A 171 -3.32 -4.89 26.14
N ARG A 172 -2.80 -5.86 26.88
CA ARG A 172 -3.33 -7.23 26.90
C ARG A 172 -4.77 -7.29 27.36
N HIS A 173 -5.09 -6.66 28.49
CA HIS A 173 -6.47 -6.60 28.99
C HIS A 173 -7.41 -5.88 28.02
N LEU A 174 -6.95 -4.80 27.39
CA LEU A 174 -7.71 -4.12 26.35
C LEU A 174 -7.99 -5.04 25.16
N CYS A 175 -6.97 -5.80 24.71
CA CYS A 175 -7.09 -6.77 23.63
C CYS A 175 -8.12 -7.87 23.95
N GLU A 176 -8.04 -8.46 25.15
CA GLU A 176 -8.97 -9.50 25.61
C GLU A 176 -10.40 -8.96 25.75
N SER A 177 -10.57 -7.73 26.24
CA SER A 177 -11.88 -7.05 26.31
C SER A 177 -12.52 -6.85 24.92
N VAL A 178 -11.71 -6.48 23.93
CA VAL A 178 -12.16 -6.39 22.53
C VAL A 178 -12.56 -7.77 22.00
N ALA A 179 -11.75 -8.80 22.25
CA ALA A 179 -12.08 -10.17 21.84
C ALA A 179 -13.42 -10.65 22.43
N ASN A 180 -13.65 -10.39 23.72
CA ASN A 180 -14.87 -10.79 24.43
C ASN A 180 -16.12 -10.04 23.92
N SER A 181 -15.99 -8.74 23.64
CA SER A 181 -17.11 -7.91 23.18
C SER A 181 -17.45 -8.13 21.70
N CYS A 182 -16.45 -8.37 20.86
CA CYS A 182 -16.62 -8.52 19.41
C CYS A 182 -16.88 -9.96 18.96
N PHE A 183 -16.32 -10.94 19.68
CA PHE A 183 -16.40 -12.36 19.36
C PHE A 183 -16.76 -13.16 20.62
N PRO A 184 -17.96 -12.98 21.20
CA PRO A 184 -18.35 -13.73 22.38
C PRO A 184 -18.56 -15.20 22.04
N VAL A 185 -17.89 -16.09 22.78
CA VAL A 185 -17.96 -17.55 22.57
C VAL A 185 -19.39 -18.12 22.70
N SER A 186 -20.29 -17.41 23.38
CA SER A 186 -21.70 -17.75 23.52
C SER A 186 -22.52 -17.57 22.23
N GLN A 187 -22.03 -16.80 21.24
CA GLN A 187 -22.72 -16.58 19.96
C GLN A 187 -22.45 -17.70 18.93
N GLY A 188 -21.87 -18.82 19.36
CA GLY A 188 -21.75 -20.03 18.55
C GLY A 188 -20.33 -20.31 18.04
N PRO A 189 -20.17 -21.36 17.22
CA PRO A 189 -18.85 -21.92 16.89
C PRO A 189 -18.00 -20.97 16.03
N SER A 190 -18.60 -20.20 15.12
CA SER A 190 -17.86 -19.21 14.31
C SER A 190 -17.31 -18.08 15.19
N ALA A 191 -18.11 -17.58 16.13
CA ALA A 191 -17.67 -16.57 17.10
C ALA A 191 -16.53 -17.12 17.97
N SER A 192 -16.63 -18.37 18.44
CA SER A 192 -15.58 -19.03 19.22
C SER A 192 -14.26 -19.18 18.43
N ARG A 193 -14.31 -19.56 17.15
CA ARG A 193 -13.11 -19.64 16.29
C ARG A 193 -12.47 -18.28 16.07
N LEU A 194 -13.27 -17.24 15.85
CA LEU A 194 -12.78 -15.87 15.69
C LEU A 194 -12.21 -15.32 16.99
N HIS A 195 -12.82 -15.65 18.13
CA HIS A 195 -12.31 -15.30 19.45
C HIS A 195 -10.91 -15.87 19.66
N GLU A 196 -10.73 -17.18 19.46
CA GLU A 196 -9.43 -17.82 19.58
C GLU A 196 -8.42 -17.24 18.57
N HIS A 197 -8.84 -17.04 17.32
CA HIS A 197 -8.00 -16.42 16.31
C HIS A 197 -7.52 -15.02 16.72
N PHE A 198 -8.43 -14.18 17.24
CA PHE A 198 -8.09 -12.84 17.68
C PHE A 198 -7.11 -12.87 18.86
N LEU A 199 -7.33 -13.72 19.86
CA LEU A 199 -6.40 -13.86 20.98
C LEU A 199 -4.99 -14.27 20.53
N ARG A 200 -4.90 -15.29 19.66
CA ARG A 200 -3.61 -15.78 19.14
C ARG A 200 -2.89 -14.77 18.25
N GLN A 201 -3.65 -14.03 17.45
CA GLN A 201 -3.09 -13.13 16.43
C GLN A 201 -2.65 -11.79 17.03
N PHE A 202 -3.38 -11.28 18.02
CA PHE A 202 -3.19 -9.95 18.59
C PHE A 202 -2.75 -9.99 20.07
N CYS A 203 -3.43 -10.78 20.90
CA CYS A 203 -3.28 -10.68 22.36
C CYS A 203 -2.04 -11.41 22.89
N ASP A 204 -1.70 -12.60 22.38
CA ASP A 204 -0.54 -13.41 22.81
C ASP A 204 0.81 -12.69 22.65
N ALA A 205 0.90 -11.72 21.74
CA ALA A 205 2.10 -10.91 21.52
C ALA A 205 2.35 -9.88 22.64
N HIS A 206 1.37 -9.62 23.52
CA HIS A 206 1.53 -8.75 24.68
C HIS A 206 2.25 -9.48 25.82
N THR A 207 3.57 -9.63 25.65
CA THR A 207 4.46 -10.18 26.67
C THR A 207 5.81 -9.45 26.63
N CYS A 208 6.50 -9.39 27.77
CA CYS A 208 7.89 -8.95 27.82
C CYS A 208 8.89 -10.06 27.48
N THR A 209 8.44 -11.32 27.39
CA THR A 209 9.27 -12.43 26.93
C THR A 209 9.41 -12.34 25.42
N GLY A 210 10.61 -12.06 24.91
CA GLY A 210 10.86 -11.73 23.49
C GLY A 210 10.57 -12.84 22.45
N SER A 211 9.78 -13.85 22.80
CA SER A 211 9.42 -14.99 21.97
C SER A 211 8.27 -14.71 20.99
N ASN A 212 7.29 -13.89 21.37
CA ASN A 212 6.03 -13.77 20.63
C ASN A 212 6.06 -12.55 19.70
N LYS A 213 5.99 -12.80 18.39
CA LYS A 213 5.87 -11.74 17.37
C LYS A 213 4.40 -11.39 17.16
N PRO A 214 4.05 -10.10 16.95
CA PRO A 214 2.73 -9.74 16.46
C PRO A 214 2.42 -10.48 15.15
N PHE A 215 1.16 -10.87 14.98
CA PHE A 215 0.64 -11.49 13.76
C PHE A 215 1.33 -12.80 13.31
N PRO A 216 1.44 -13.83 14.19
CA PRO A 216 2.18 -15.06 13.90
C PRO A 216 1.63 -15.84 12.70
N LYS A 217 0.33 -15.78 12.42
CA LYS A 217 -0.28 -16.47 11.26
C LYS A 217 -0.14 -15.69 9.95
N GLY A 218 0.49 -14.51 9.98
CA GLY A 218 0.52 -13.59 8.85
C GLY A 218 -0.85 -12.98 8.53
N GLY A 219 -0.87 -12.06 7.57
CA GLY A 219 -2.07 -11.39 7.10
C GLY A 219 -2.42 -11.76 5.66
N LYS A 220 -3.35 -11.03 5.07
CA LYS A 220 -3.70 -11.13 3.66
C LYS A 220 -2.44 -10.92 2.81
N LYS A 221 -1.99 -11.97 2.14
CA LYS A 221 -0.86 -11.89 1.21
C LYS A 221 -1.34 -11.13 -0.03
N SER A 222 -0.86 -9.89 -0.22
CA SER A 222 -1.00 -9.21 -1.51
C SER A 222 -0.34 -10.12 -2.54
N SER A 223 -1.17 -10.65 -3.44
CA SER A 223 -0.77 -11.79 -4.24
C SER A 223 0.39 -11.38 -5.14
N GLY A 224 1.44 -12.21 -5.16
CA GLY A 224 2.52 -12.15 -6.16
C GLY A 224 2.02 -12.31 -7.61
N VAL A 225 0.72 -12.24 -7.86
CA VAL A 225 0.05 -12.17 -9.17
C VAL A 225 0.55 -10.97 -9.98
N PHE A 226 0.76 -9.81 -9.37
CA PHE A 226 1.37 -8.67 -10.10
C PHE A 226 2.81 -8.97 -10.51
N TYR A 227 3.59 -9.56 -9.60
CA TYR A 227 4.96 -10.00 -9.89
C TYR A 227 5.00 -11.10 -10.97
N LEU A 228 4.08 -12.06 -10.91
CA LEU A 228 3.92 -13.12 -11.92
C LEU A 228 3.48 -12.55 -13.27
N ALA A 229 2.55 -11.59 -13.29
CA ALA A 229 2.10 -10.93 -14.51
C ALA A 229 3.24 -10.14 -15.18
N ILE A 230 4.04 -9.41 -14.39
CA ILE A 230 5.24 -8.71 -14.88
C ILE A 230 6.29 -9.72 -15.36
N SER A 231 6.48 -10.84 -14.65
CA SER A 231 7.41 -11.90 -15.05
C SER A 231 6.99 -12.57 -16.37
N ILE A 232 5.70 -12.79 -16.60
CA ILE A 232 5.19 -13.37 -17.85
C ILE A 232 5.34 -12.37 -19.00
N LEU A 233 5.02 -11.10 -18.75
CA LEU A 233 5.14 -10.04 -19.75
C LEU A 233 6.59 -9.86 -20.22
N THR A 234 7.55 -9.89 -19.29
CA THR A 234 8.98 -9.78 -19.61
C THR A 234 9.48 -10.99 -20.41
N LEU A 235 9.06 -12.21 -20.08
CA LEU A 235 9.40 -13.42 -20.84
C LEU A 235 8.84 -13.44 -22.27
N MET A 236 7.73 -12.73 -22.54
CA MET A 236 7.15 -12.62 -23.88
C MET A 236 7.77 -11.49 -24.70
N LEU A 237 8.05 -10.33 -24.10
CA LEU A 237 8.59 -9.16 -24.80
C LEU A 237 10.09 -9.32 -25.12
N LEU A 238 10.86 -9.97 -24.27
CA LEU A 238 12.31 -10.10 -24.43
C LEU A 238 12.69 -10.89 -25.71
N PRO A 239 12.14 -12.08 -25.99
CA PRO A 239 12.44 -12.82 -27.22
C PRO A 239 11.98 -12.06 -28.46
N LEU A 240 10.83 -11.42 -28.39
CA LEU A 240 10.25 -10.66 -29.50
C LEU A 240 11.13 -9.46 -29.88
N PHE A 241 11.69 -8.77 -28.88
CA PHE A 241 12.71 -7.73 -29.08
C PHE A 241 13.96 -8.28 -29.79
N TYR A 242 14.52 -9.39 -29.32
CA TYR A 242 15.70 -9.98 -29.96
C TYR A 242 15.43 -10.47 -31.39
N LEU A 243 14.22 -10.98 -31.65
CA LEU A 243 13.80 -11.43 -32.97
C LEU A 243 13.70 -10.25 -33.95
N LEU A 244 13.13 -9.12 -33.51
CA LEU A 244 13.10 -7.88 -34.28
C LEU A 244 14.51 -7.35 -34.57
N VAL A 245 15.40 -7.36 -33.58
CA VAL A 245 16.82 -6.96 -33.77
C VAL A 245 17.52 -7.89 -34.76
N PHE A 246 17.29 -9.19 -34.68
CA PHE A 246 17.86 -10.17 -35.60
C PHE A 246 17.38 -9.95 -37.04
N LEU A 247 16.08 -9.76 -37.25
CA LEU A 247 15.51 -9.45 -38.56
C LEU A 247 16.05 -8.13 -39.11
N TYR A 248 16.17 -7.11 -38.27
CA TYR A 248 16.76 -5.82 -38.63
C TYR A 248 18.24 -5.96 -39.07
N GLN A 249 19.05 -6.69 -38.32
CA GLN A 249 20.46 -6.95 -38.69
C GLN A 249 20.55 -7.72 -40.00
N ARG A 250 19.68 -8.70 -40.21
CA ARG A 250 19.61 -9.48 -41.46
C ARG A 250 19.24 -8.60 -42.65
N GLU A 251 18.23 -7.74 -42.54
CA GLU A 251 17.86 -6.81 -43.62
C GLU A 251 19.03 -5.88 -43.97
N LYS A 252 19.73 -5.33 -42.96
CA LYS A 252 20.93 -4.48 -43.16
C LYS A 252 22.06 -5.23 -43.89
N ARG A 253 22.28 -6.50 -43.54
CA ARG A 253 23.29 -7.36 -44.19
C ARG A 253 22.91 -7.70 -45.64
N THR A 254 21.61 -7.85 -45.92
CA THR A 254 21.09 -8.15 -47.26
C THR A 254 21.12 -6.91 -48.16
N GLY A 255 20.79 -5.72 -47.63
CA GLY A 255 20.87 -4.45 -48.36
C GLY A 255 22.30 -4.03 -48.73
N THR A 256 23.28 -4.32 -47.88
CA THR A 256 24.70 -4.09 -48.18
C THR A 256 25.25 -5.04 -49.25
N GLN A 257 24.76 -6.28 -49.31
CA GLN A 257 25.11 -7.23 -50.38
C GLN A 257 24.48 -6.88 -51.72
N ALA A 258 23.26 -6.31 -51.74
CA ALA A 258 22.61 -5.86 -52.97
C ALA A 258 23.33 -4.65 -53.61
N LEU A 259 23.82 -3.70 -52.80
CA LEU A 259 24.60 -2.55 -53.28
C LEU A 259 25.99 -2.95 -53.82
N ARG A 260 26.64 -3.97 -53.24
CA ARG A 260 27.93 -4.49 -53.74
C ARG A 260 27.84 -5.18 -55.10
N ARG A 261 26.65 -5.60 -55.56
CA ARG A 261 26.49 -6.37 -56.80
C ARG A 261 26.35 -5.51 -58.06
N ILE A 262 26.36 -4.17 -57.94
CA ILE A 262 26.36 -3.25 -59.08
C ILE A 262 27.75 -2.60 -59.20
N ILE A 263 28.75 -3.35 -59.66
CA ILE A 263 30.02 -2.80 -60.16
C ILE A 263 29.92 -2.72 -61.68
N LYS A 264 29.99 -1.49 -62.21
CA LYS A 264 29.86 -1.14 -63.63
C LYS A 264 30.83 -1.96 -64.50
N ILE A 265 30.29 -2.72 -65.46
CA ILE A 265 31.03 -3.22 -66.61
C ILE A 265 30.73 -2.31 -67.81
N GLY A 266 31.79 -1.74 -68.39
CA GLY A 266 31.80 -1.30 -69.78
C GLY A 266 31.91 0.20 -70.03
N LYS A 267 33.12 0.76 -69.97
CA LYS A 267 33.54 1.82 -70.92
C LYS A 267 34.68 1.24 -71.77
N LYS A 268 34.42 0.97 -73.05
CA LYS A 268 35.45 0.62 -74.05
C LYS A 268 36.20 1.90 -74.46
N PRO A 269 37.53 1.85 -74.67
CA PRO A 269 38.28 2.97 -75.24
C PRO A 269 38.09 3.04 -76.76
N LYS A 270 38.13 4.27 -77.29
CA LYS A 270 38.06 4.59 -78.73
C LYS A 270 39.48 4.43 -79.34
N PRO A 271 39.67 3.75 -80.48
CA PRO A 271 40.95 3.77 -81.18
C PRO A 271 41.09 5.04 -82.05
N SER A 272 42.35 5.36 -82.36
CA SER A 272 42.87 6.52 -83.10
C SER A 272 42.09 6.94 -84.34
#